data_AF-A0A528AZ77-F1
#
_entry.id   AF-A0A528AZ77-F1
#
_cell.length_a   1.000
_cell.length_b   1.000
_cell.length_c   1.000
_cell.angle_alpha   90.00
_cell.angle_beta   90.00
_cell.angle_gamma   90.00
#
_symmetry.space_group_name_H-M   'P 1'
#
loop_
_entity.id
_entity.type
_entity.pdbx_description
1 polymer ?
#
loop_
_entity_poly.entity_id
_entity_poly.type
_entity_poly.pdbx_seq_one_letter_code
_entity_poly.pdbx_strand_id
1 'polypeptide(L)'
;MQTGDGRLVRLNPVAGGLSPKSLLGLGESALRHGNGIMEVTARGSLQIRGLTPASARLLAVEVDAMGIAVRTGVPVETGPLAGLDPEEIADPRPLAERIRAAIEDAGLRQRLGPKVSVIVDGGGRLTMDAV
;
A
#
# COMPACT_ATOMS: atom_id res chain seq x y z
N MET A 1 -2.00 1.45 14.67
CA MET A 1 -1.16 1.55 15.89
C MET A 1 -1.55 2.77 16.69
N GLN A 2 -1.26 2.84 18.00
CA GLN A 2 -1.48 4.05 18.79
C GLN A 2 -0.30 5.03 18.62
N THR A 3 -0.60 6.31 18.50
CA THR A 3 0.32 7.46 18.35
C THR A 3 -0.15 8.59 19.28
N GLY A 4 0.62 9.68 19.38
CA GLY A 4 0.32 10.82 20.26
C GLY A 4 -0.99 11.56 19.90
N ASP A 5 -1.44 11.42 18.66
CA ASP A 5 -2.66 12.02 18.11
C ASP A 5 -3.84 11.05 18.01
N GLY A 6 -3.71 9.78 18.42
CA GLY A 6 -4.76 8.77 18.30
C GLY A 6 -4.25 7.50 17.66
N ARG A 7 -5.07 6.85 16.83
CA ARG A 7 -4.67 5.69 16.03
C ARG A 7 -4.23 6.11 14.64
N LEU A 8 -3.27 5.37 14.13
CA LEU A 8 -2.78 5.39 12.77
C LEU A 8 -3.29 4.15 12.02
N VAL A 9 -3.89 4.36 10.86
CA VAL A 9 -4.21 3.32 9.87
C VAL A 9 -3.26 3.47 8.69
N ARG A 10 -2.75 2.34 8.19
CA ARG A 10 -1.88 2.28 7.01
C ARG A 10 -2.61 1.50 5.92
N LEU A 11 -2.77 2.13 4.77
CA LEU A 11 -3.33 1.54 3.57
C LEU A 11 -2.21 1.33 2.56
N ASN A 12 -2.05 0.11 2.05
CA ASN A 12 -1.16 -0.18 0.93
C ASN A 12 -2.04 -0.56 -0.26
N PRO A 13 -2.40 0.38 -1.16
CA PRO A 13 -3.19 0.08 -2.34
C PRO A 13 -2.49 -0.96 -3.23
N VAL A 14 -3.25 -1.81 -3.90
CA VAL A 14 -2.71 -2.72 -4.93
C VAL A 14 -1.95 -1.96 -6.03
N ALA A 15 -1.11 -2.68 -6.77
CA ALA A 15 -0.40 -2.13 -7.92
C ALA A 15 -1.40 -1.56 -8.94
N GLY A 16 -1.08 -0.39 -9.52
CA GLY A 16 -1.98 0.35 -10.42
C GLY A 16 -2.51 1.68 -9.86
N GLY A 17 -2.25 1.97 -8.59
CA GLY A 17 -2.58 3.26 -7.97
C GLY A 17 -4.04 3.40 -7.54
N LEU A 18 -4.45 4.62 -7.23
CA LEU A 18 -5.82 4.96 -6.81
C LEU A 18 -6.49 5.83 -7.86
N SER A 19 -7.76 5.56 -8.14
CA SER A 19 -8.55 6.47 -8.97
C SER A 19 -8.70 7.84 -8.28
N PRO A 20 -8.85 8.94 -9.04
CA PRO A 20 -9.12 10.26 -8.45
C PRO A 20 -10.32 10.26 -7.51
N LYS A 21 -11.39 9.51 -7.87
CA LYS A 21 -12.59 9.36 -7.04
C LYS A 21 -12.29 8.66 -5.71
N SER A 22 -11.51 7.59 -5.73
CA SER A 22 -11.10 6.87 -4.52
C SER A 22 -10.20 7.74 -3.63
N LEU A 23 -9.31 8.54 -4.22
CA LEU A 23 -8.44 9.45 -3.47
C LEU A 23 -9.22 10.57 -2.79
N LEU A 24 -10.21 11.17 -3.48
CA LEU A 24 -11.12 12.14 -2.89
C LEU A 24 -11.89 11.51 -1.72
N GLY A 25 -12.47 10.33 -1.92
CA GLY A 25 -13.19 9.60 -0.88
C GLY A 25 -12.32 9.32 0.35
N LEU A 26 -11.06 8.93 0.14
CA LEU A 26 -10.09 8.74 1.23
C LEU A 26 -9.80 10.04 1.98
N GLY A 27 -9.64 11.16 1.26
CA GLY A 27 -9.42 12.46 1.87
C GLY A 27 -10.61 12.90 2.74
N GLU A 28 -11.83 12.74 2.24
CA GLU A 28 -13.03 13.03 3.01
C GLU A 28 -13.20 12.10 4.22
N SER A 29 -12.90 10.80 4.06
CA SER A 29 -12.90 9.83 5.16
C SER A 29 -11.88 10.20 6.23
N ALA A 30 -10.69 10.65 5.85
CA ALA A 30 -9.65 11.11 6.78
C ALA A 30 -10.08 12.35 7.57
N LEU A 31 -10.84 13.27 6.95
CA LEU A 31 -11.44 14.44 7.61
C LEU A 31 -12.57 14.04 8.57
N ARG A 32 -13.43 13.09 8.18
CA ARG A 32 -14.56 12.64 9.01
C ARG A 32 -14.15 11.82 10.22
N HIS A 33 -13.19 10.91 10.04
CA HIS A 33 -12.88 9.88 11.05
C HIS A 33 -11.57 10.11 11.80
N GLY A 34 -10.66 10.89 11.21
CA GLY A 34 -9.33 11.18 11.74
C GLY A 34 -9.15 12.64 12.11
N ASN A 35 -7.91 13.13 11.99
CA ASN A 35 -7.56 14.53 12.20
C ASN A 35 -7.31 15.29 10.87
N GLY A 36 -7.73 14.71 9.73
CA GLY A 36 -7.52 15.30 8.41
C GLY A 36 -6.12 15.13 7.83
N ILE A 37 -5.17 14.51 8.54
CA ILE A 37 -3.82 14.28 8.04
C ILE A 37 -3.77 12.94 7.30
N MET A 38 -3.30 13.00 6.05
CA MET A 38 -2.96 11.85 5.24
C MET A 38 -1.54 11.99 4.69
N GLU A 39 -0.69 10.99 4.90
CA GLU A 39 0.74 11.00 4.54
C GLU A 39 1.05 9.89 3.53
N VAL A 40 1.95 10.16 2.58
CA VAL A 40 2.53 9.14 1.70
C VAL A 40 3.89 8.72 2.26
N THR A 41 4.07 7.44 2.55
CA THR A 41 5.36 6.94 3.06
C THR A 41 6.39 6.78 1.94
N ALA A 42 7.67 6.69 2.29
CA ALA A 42 8.76 6.38 1.34
C ALA A 42 8.55 5.08 0.54
N ARG A 43 7.71 4.16 1.03
CA ARG A 43 7.34 2.90 0.33
C ARG A 43 5.96 2.96 -0.32
N GLY A 44 5.46 4.16 -0.65
CA GLY A 44 4.22 4.35 -1.42
C GLY A 44 2.90 4.03 -0.70
N SER A 45 2.91 3.56 0.55
CA SER A 45 1.68 3.38 1.32
C SER A 45 1.13 4.69 1.87
N LEU A 46 -0.19 4.76 2.05
CA LEU A 46 -0.89 5.90 2.65
C LEU A 46 -1.08 5.68 4.16
N GLN A 47 -0.92 6.74 4.94
CA GLN A 47 -1.17 6.74 6.38
C GLN A 47 -2.22 7.77 6.74
N ILE A 48 -3.22 7.35 7.51
CA ILE A 48 -4.30 8.22 8.02
C ILE A 48 -4.19 8.25 9.54
N ARG A 49 -4.28 9.45 10.12
CA ARG A 49 -3.99 9.71 11.54
C ARG A 49 -5.21 10.21 12.32
N GLY A 50 -5.07 10.32 13.64
CA GLY A 50 -6.09 10.95 14.48
C GLY A 50 -7.28 10.07 14.84
N LEU A 51 -7.21 8.77 14.60
CA LEU A 51 -8.38 7.89 14.68
C LEU A 51 -8.64 7.43 16.13
N THR A 52 -9.90 7.24 16.49
CA THR A 52 -10.28 6.47 17.68
C THR A 52 -10.41 4.99 17.31
N PRO A 53 -10.49 4.07 18.29
CA PRO A 53 -10.81 2.66 17.98
C PRO A 53 -12.12 2.49 17.20
N ALA A 54 -13.11 3.34 17.44
CA ALA A 54 -14.39 3.30 16.74
C ALA A 54 -14.29 3.89 15.34
N SER A 55 -13.70 5.07 15.19
CA SER A 55 -13.59 5.73 13.87
C SER A 55 -12.63 4.99 12.93
N ALA A 56 -11.63 4.28 13.44
CA ALA A 56 -10.80 3.38 12.64
C ALA A 56 -11.61 2.26 11.98
N ARG A 57 -12.65 1.72 12.65
CA ARG A 57 -13.54 0.71 12.05
C ARG A 57 -14.45 1.32 11.00
N LEU A 58 -14.98 2.52 11.25
CA LEU A 58 -15.81 3.23 10.28
C LEU A 58 -15.03 3.57 9.01
N LEU A 59 -13.79 4.05 9.16
CA LEU A 59 -12.88 4.28 8.05
C LEU A 59 -12.62 3.00 7.26
N ALA A 60 -12.41 1.86 7.92
CA ALA A 60 -12.21 0.59 7.23
C ALA A 60 -13.44 0.18 6.38
N VAL A 61 -14.66 0.41 6.87
CA VAL A 61 -15.90 0.16 6.13
C VAL A 61 -16.02 1.09 4.91
N GLU A 62 -15.70 2.38 5.07
CA GLU A 62 -15.72 3.32 3.94
C GLU A 62 -14.68 2.96 2.86
N VAL A 63 -13.47 2.58 3.27
CA VAL A 63 -12.40 2.13 2.35
C VAL A 63 -12.83 0.89 1.57
N ASP A 64 -13.46 -0.08 2.24
CA ASP A 64 -13.99 -1.30 1.60
C ASP A 64 -15.11 -0.95 0.60
N ALA A 65 -16.05 -0.08 0.99
CA ALA A 65 -17.12 0.40 0.13
C ALA A 65 -16.63 1.19 -1.10
N MET A 66 -15.45 1.81 -1.03
CA MET A 66 -14.78 2.46 -2.18
C MET A 66 -14.14 1.45 -3.14
N GLY A 67 -14.12 0.16 -2.80
CA GLY A 67 -13.47 -0.88 -3.60
C GLY A 67 -11.95 -0.76 -3.64
N ILE A 68 -11.35 -0.12 -2.63
CA ILE A 68 -9.90 0.02 -2.56
C ILE A 68 -9.32 -1.33 -2.13
N ALA A 69 -8.73 -2.04 -3.10
CA ALA A 69 -8.00 -3.26 -2.78
C ALA A 69 -6.74 -2.92 -1.99
N VAL A 70 -6.69 -3.42 -0.76
CA VAL A 70 -5.55 -3.27 0.15
C VAL A 70 -4.72 -4.55 0.11
N ARG A 71 -3.40 -4.41 -0.07
CA ARG A 71 -2.48 -5.55 -0.07
C ARG A 71 -2.47 -6.23 1.30
N THR A 72 -2.53 -7.56 1.29
CA THR A 72 -2.32 -8.40 2.48
C THR A 72 -1.16 -9.37 2.23
N GLY A 73 -0.58 -9.91 3.30
CA GLY A 73 0.54 -10.84 3.19
C GLY A 73 1.91 -10.14 3.13
N VAL A 74 2.91 -10.87 2.64
CA VAL A 74 4.28 -10.36 2.53
C VAL A 74 4.33 -9.30 1.42
N PRO A 75 4.80 -8.08 1.67
CA PRO A 75 4.91 -7.05 0.65
C PRO A 75 5.87 -7.50 -0.47
N VAL A 76 5.34 -7.53 -1.69
CA VAL A 76 6.11 -7.61 -2.94
C VAL A 76 5.81 -6.32 -3.69
N GLU A 77 6.83 -5.51 -3.94
CA GLU A 77 6.70 -4.15 -4.47
C GLU A 77 7.37 -4.04 -5.84
N THR A 78 6.81 -3.20 -6.71
CA THR A 78 7.40 -2.80 -7.99
C THR A 78 7.45 -1.27 -8.05
N GLY A 79 8.22 -0.72 -8.99
CA GLY A 79 8.23 0.72 -9.24
C GLY A 79 6.83 1.27 -9.58
N PRO A 80 6.56 2.57 -9.31
CA PRO A 80 5.26 3.18 -9.57
C PRO A 80 4.92 3.29 -11.06
N LEU A 81 5.93 3.24 -11.94
CA LEU A 81 5.78 3.26 -13.39
C LEU A 81 5.96 1.89 -14.04
N ALA A 82 5.93 0.80 -13.26
CA ALA A 82 6.12 -0.57 -13.73
C ALA A 82 5.28 -0.90 -14.99
N GLY A 83 5.98 -1.18 -16.10
CA GLY A 83 5.42 -1.50 -17.41
C GLY A 83 4.80 -0.31 -18.16
N LEU A 84 5.08 0.91 -17.71
CA LEU A 84 4.74 2.18 -18.35
C LEU A 84 5.98 3.02 -18.66
N ASP A 85 7.08 2.84 -17.91
CA ASP A 85 8.32 3.60 -18.11
C ASP A 85 9.08 3.09 -19.34
N PRO A 86 9.34 3.95 -20.35
CA PRO A 86 10.07 3.56 -21.56
C PRO A 86 11.54 3.24 -21.31
N GLU A 87 12.11 3.61 -20.16
CA GLU A 87 13.51 3.30 -19.80
C GLU A 87 13.67 2.01 -18.98
N GLU A 88 12.57 1.29 -18.70
CA GLU A 88 12.66 -0.01 -18.03
C GLU A 88 13.44 -1.04 -18.87
N ILE A 89 14.31 -1.79 -18.18
CA ILE A 89 15.00 -2.95 -18.76
C ILE A 89 13.98 -4.05 -19.06
N ALA A 90 13.04 -4.27 -18.14
CA ALA A 90 11.94 -5.22 -18.29
C ALA A 90 10.79 -4.86 -17.34
N ASP A 91 9.55 -5.15 -17.76
CA ASP A 91 8.37 -5.02 -16.89
C ASP A 91 8.52 -5.95 -15.67
N PRO A 92 8.58 -5.40 -14.43
CA PRO A 92 8.79 -6.20 -13.23
C PRO A 92 7.51 -6.89 -12.72
N ARG A 93 6.32 -6.49 -13.21
CA ARG A 93 5.01 -6.96 -12.68
C ARG A 93 4.83 -8.48 -12.80
N PRO A 94 5.15 -9.15 -13.93
CA PRO A 94 4.97 -10.58 -14.04
C PRO A 94 5.82 -11.38 -13.03
N LEU A 95 7.04 -10.92 -12.74
CA LEU A 95 7.90 -11.55 -11.73
C LEU A 95 7.38 -11.29 -10.32
N ALA A 96 6.95 -10.06 -10.02
CA ALA A 96 6.33 -9.74 -8.74
C ALA A 96 5.10 -10.62 -8.44
N GLU A 97 4.21 -10.80 -9.40
CA GLU A 97 3.04 -11.67 -9.24
C GLU A 97 3.41 -13.14 -9.03
N ARG A 98 4.43 -13.65 -9.73
CA ARG A 98 4.95 -15.01 -9.49
C ARG A 98 5.54 -15.17 -8.09
N ILE A 99 6.21 -14.15 -7.56
CA ILE A 99 6.75 -14.17 -6.20
C ILE A 99 5.61 -14.17 -5.18
N ARG A 100 4.56 -13.35 -5.39
CA ARG A 100 3.37 -13.35 -4.52
C ARG A 100 2.72 -14.73 -4.47
N ALA A 101 2.50 -15.34 -5.64
CA ALA A 101 1.93 -16.69 -5.72
C ALA A 101 2.80 -17.72 -5.00
N ALA A 102 4.12 -17.70 -5.22
CA ALA A 102 5.05 -18.62 -4.57
C ALA A 102 5.10 -18.46 -3.04
N ILE A 103 4.96 -17.23 -2.53
CA ILE A 103 4.90 -16.96 -1.08
C ILE A 103 3.65 -17.60 -0.46
N GLU A 104 2.50 -17.46 -1.11
CA GLU A 104 1.24 -18.06 -0.65
C GLU A 104 1.29 -19.59 -0.75
N ASP A 105 1.72 -20.15 -1.89
CA ASP A 105 1.83 -21.60 -2.11
C ASP A 105 2.76 -22.28 -1.09
N ALA A 106 3.86 -21.62 -0.73
CA ALA A 106 4.82 -22.13 0.26
C ALA A 106 4.41 -21.85 1.72
N GLY A 107 3.26 -21.21 1.96
CA GLY A 107 2.76 -20.85 3.28
C GLY A 107 3.70 -19.93 4.06
N LEU A 108 4.52 -19.13 3.36
CA LEU A 108 5.58 -18.33 3.99
C LEU A 108 5.03 -17.16 4.82
N ARG A 109 3.80 -16.73 4.55
CA ARG A 109 3.15 -15.63 5.27
C ARG A 109 3.15 -15.81 6.80
N GLN A 110 3.01 -17.03 7.29
CA GLN A 110 3.00 -17.33 8.73
C GLN A 110 4.41 -17.61 9.30
N ARG A 111 5.39 -17.81 8.43
CA ARG A 111 6.75 -18.26 8.77
C ARG A 111 7.78 -17.14 8.70
N LEU A 112 7.49 -16.08 7.96
CA LEU A 112 8.35 -14.92 7.82
C LEU A 112 8.09 -13.89 8.94
N GLY A 113 9.16 -13.23 9.37
CA GLY A 113 9.07 -12.15 10.34
C GLY A 113 8.31 -10.92 9.80
N PRO A 114 7.83 -10.03 10.68
CA PRO A 114 6.96 -8.90 10.31
C PRO A 114 7.63 -7.80 9.47
N LYS A 115 8.93 -7.92 9.18
CA LYS A 115 9.73 -6.92 8.46
C LYS A 115 10.40 -7.48 7.20
N VAL A 116 9.82 -8.53 6.62
CA VAL A 116 10.27 -9.07 5.33
C VAL A 116 9.47 -8.42 4.21
N SER A 117 10.17 -7.94 3.19
CA SER A 117 9.58 -7.43 1.94
C SER A 117 10.47 -7.80 0.76
N VAL A 118 9.88 -7.92 -0.42
CA VAL A 118 10.57 -8.13 -1.68
C VAL A 118 10.32 -6.93 -2.59
N ILE A 119 11.35 -6.46 -3.28
CA ILE A 119 11.25 -5.44 -4.32
C ILE A 119 11.68 -6.10 -5.63
N VAL A 120 10.90 -5.89 -6.69
CA VAL A 120 11.28 -6.23 -8.06
C VAL A 120 11.39 -4.92 -8.84
N ASP A 121 12.62 -4.52 -9.12
CA ASP A 121 12.91 -3.29 -9.86
C ASP A 121 13.08 -3.60 -11.36
N GLY A 122 12.43 -2.80 -12.20
CA GLY A 122 12.56 -2.87 -13.66
C GLY A 122 13.74 -2.05 -14.20
N GLY A 123 14.41 -1.25 -13.36
CA GLY A 123 15.55 -0.43 -13.73
C GLY A 123 15.19 0.83 -14.52
N GLY A 124 13.96 1.34 -14.37
CA GLY A 124 13.50 2.57 -15.02
C GLY A 124 14.03 3.86 -14.36
N ARG A 125 13.44 5.00 -14.72
CA ARG A 125 13.81 6.35 -14.25
C ARG A 125 13.64 6.54 -12.75
N LEU A 126 12.72 5.78 -12.14
CA LEU A 126 12.44 5.79 -10.71
C LEU A 126 12.91 4.47 -10.09
N THR A 127 14.20 4.42 -9.74
CA THR A 127 14.81 3.24 -9.11
C THR A 127 14.30 3.05 -7.68
N MET A 128 14.27 1.80 -7.23
CA MET A 128 13.76 1.40 -5.92
C MET A 128 14.88 1.05 -4.93
N ASP A 129 16.14 1.24 -5.32
CA ASP A 129 17.35 0.92 -4.55
C ASP A 129 17.77 2.01 -3.56
N ALA A 130 17.16 3.19 -3.64
CA ALA A 130 17.47 4.35 -2.80
C ALA A 130 16.63 4.49 -1.51
N VAL A 131 15.80 3.48 -1.16
CA VAL A 131 14.82 3.54 -0.04
C VAL A 131 15.19 2.68 1.17
#